data_AF-A0A8D8JM93-F1
#
_entry.id   AF-A0A8D8JM93-F1
#
_cell.length_a   1.000
_cell.length_b   1.000
_cell.length_c   1.000
_cell.angle_alpha   90.00
_cell.angle_beta   90.00
_cell.angle_gamma   90.00
#
_symmetry.space_group_name_H-M   'P 1'
#
loop_
_entity.id
_entity.type
_entity.pdbx_description
1 polymer ?
#
loop_
_entity_poly.entity_id
_entity_poly.type
_entity_poly.pdbx_seq_one_letter_code
_entity_poly.pdbx_strand_id
1 'polypeptide(L)'
;CNLNFLTINDMLDKVESEKMSPIAQSILQNVEIEKEKVENSLSRLNMMGEKVLTETSTVGRDKIREDMGNVKERWDQLVSRINSLKKQFDVRTVQWSSYQDILQQVLVWLDQTEKKIDVNELRTWSSSQEIRSKLFKYKAYLQEIMGQNRMIDSLNDKAAQLVECGDEDVNAKMHSVNERFALLKKNGFQYD
;
A
#
# COMPACT_ATOMS: atom_id res chain seq x y z
N CYS A 1 -11.66 -25.13 26.98
CA CYS A 1 -11.11 -23.86 26.47
C CYS A 1 -11.26 -23.87 24.96
N ASN A 2 -12.29 -23.19 24.41
CA ASN A 2 -12.33 -22.90 22.98
C ASN A 2 -11.24 -21.88 22.70
N LEU A 3 -10.04 -22.36 22.35
CA LEU A 3 -9.01 -21.50 21.78
C LEU A 3 -9.56 -21.03 20.44
N ASN A 4 -9.79 -19.72 20.32
CA ASN A 4 -10.55 -19.07 19.25
C ASN A 4 -9.75 -19.00 17.92
N PHE A 5 -9.00 -20.05 17.60
CA PHE A 5 -8.14 -20.11 16.41
C PHE A 5 -8.93 -19.96 15.10
N LEU A 6 -10.19 -20.41 15.06
CA LEU A 6 -11.09 -20.24 13.92
C LEU A 6 -11.41 -18.76 13.70
N THR A 7 -11.74 -18.02 14.77
CA THR A 7 -12.04 -16.58 14.70
C THR A 7 -10.87 -15.77 14.16
N ILE A 8 -9.64 -16.08 14.57
CA ILE A 8 -8.45 -15.40 14.03
C ILE A 8 -8.27 -15.74 12.55
N ASN A 9 -8.42 -17.00 12.15
CA ASN A 9 -8.31 -17.37 10.73
C ASN A 9 -9.38 -16.68 9.87
N ASP A 10 -10.63 -16.62 10.32
CA ASP A 10 -11.71 -15.91 9.62
C ASP A 10 -11.40 -14.41 9.47
N MET A 11 -10.81 -13.79 10.51
CA MET A 11 -10.37 -12.40 10.45
C MET A 11 -9.22 -12.22 9.43
N LEU A 12 -8.27 -13.15 9.36
CA LEU A 12 -7.16 -13.10 8.41
C LEU A 12 -7.65 -13.27 6.96
N ASP A 13 -8.56 -14.19 6.71
CA ASP A 13 -9.19 -14.37 5.39
C ASP A 13 -9.91 -13.09 4.96
N LYS A 14 -10.56 -12.40 5.93
CA LYS A 14 -11.21 -11.12 5.67
C LYS A 14 -10.22 -10.00 5.34
N VAL A 15 -9.07 -9.93 6.02
CA VAL A 15 -7.99 -8.96 5.69
C VAL A 15 -7.48 -9.17 4.26
N GLU A 16 -7.32 -10.41 3.82
CA GLU A 16 -6.91 -10.73 2.46
C GLU A 16 -7.95 -10.22 1.43
N SER A 17 -9.24 -10.27 1.76
CA SER A 17 -10.33 -9.85 0.87
C SER A 17 -10.55 -8.33 0.78
N GLU A 18 -10.30 -7.58 1.86
CA GLU A 18 -10.67 -6.16 1.99
C GLU A 18 -9.66 -5.18 1.35
N LYS A 19 -8.60 -5.68 0.69
CA LYS A 19 -7.54 -4.87 0.03
C LYS A 19 -7.00 -3.74 0.94
N MET A 20 -6.46 -2.64 0.38
CA MET A 20 -5.95 -1.47 1.12
C MET A 20 -7.08 -0.58 1.68
N SER A 21 -7.95 -1.16 2.50
CA SER A 21 -9.10 -0.48 3.11
C SER A 21 -8.84 -0.12 4.58
N PRO A 22 -9.38 0.99 5.10
CA PRO A 22 -9.42 1.27 6.54
C PRO A 22 -10.03 0.11 7.36
N ILE A 23 -10.92 -0.66 6.75
CA ILE A 23 -11.54 -1.84 7.35
C ILE A 23 -10.50 -2.93 7.61
N ALA A 24 -9.62 -3.22 6.63
CA ALA A 24 -8.55 -4.21 6.78
C ALA A 24 -7.58 -3.85 7.92
N GLN A 25 -7.29 -2.56 8.08
CA GLN A 25 -6.42 -2.07 9.16
C GLN A 25 -7.05 -2.21 10.55
N SER A 26 -8.35 -1.94 10.67
CA SER A 26 -9.11 -2.19 11.89
C SER A 26 -9.17 -3.69 12.23
N ILE A 27 -9.34 -4.56 11.23
CA ILE A 27 -9.33 -6.01 11.44
C ILE A 27 -7.95 -6.49 11.92
N LEU A 28 -6.85 -5.99 11.36
CA LEU A 28 -5.49 -6.32 11.83
C LEU A 28 -5.27 -5.93 13.30
N GLN A 29 -5.80 -4.79 13.74
CA GLN A 29 -5.76 -4.40 15.16
C GLN A 29 -6.57 -5.38 16.04
N ASN A 30 -7.72 -5.84 15.57
CA ASN A 30 -8.52 -6.84 16.28
C ASN A 30 -7.81 -8.21 16.36
N VAL A 31 -7.09 -8.60 15.29
CA VAL A 31 -6.26 -9.82 15.27
C VAL A 31 -5.17 -9.77 16.34
N GLU A 32 -4.56 -8.62 16.60
CA GLU A 32 -3.57 -8.46 17.66
C GLU A 32 -4.16 -8.65 19.06
N ILE A 33 -5.35 -8.10 19.29
CA ILE A 33 -6.08 -8.26 20.56
C ILE A 33 -6.44 -9.75 20.78
N GLU A 34 -6.98 -10.42 19.75
CA GLU A 34 -7.29 -11.84 19.86
C GLU A 34 -6.04 -12.70 20.01
N LYS A 35 -4.94 -12.32 19.35
CA LYS A 35 -3.63 -12.98 19.50
C LYS A 35 -3.18 -12.96 20.96
N GLU A 36 -3.20 -11.80 21.61
CA GLU A 36 -2.81 -11.65 23.02
C GLU A 36 -3.69 -12.49 23.96
N LYS A 37 -5.01 -12.55 23.70
CA LYS A 37 -5.93 -13.39 24.48
C LYS A 37 -5.59 -14.88 24.37
N VAL A 38 -5.22 -15.34 23.18
CA VAL A 38 -4.83 -16.73 22.95
C VAL A 38 -3.47 -17.06 23.57
N GLU A 39 -2.48 -16.15 23.51
CA GLU A 39 -1.19 -16.30 24.20
C GLU A 39 -1.36 -16.44 25.72
N ASN A 40 -2.19 -15.58 26.32
CA ASN A 40 -2.51 -15.66 27.74
C ASN A 40 -3.21 -16.99 28.11
N SER A 41 -4.11 -17.46 27.26
CA SER A 41 -4.81 -18.73 27.46
C SER A 41 -3.88 -19.94 27.35
N LEU A 42 -2.94 -19.91 26.41
CA LEU A 42 -1.89 -20.91 26.23
C LEU A 42 -0.93 -20.96 27.42
N SER A 43 -0.50 -19.81 27.92
CA SER A 43 0.34 -19.71 29.11
C SER A 43 -0.32 -20.37 30.34
N ARG A 44 -1.62 -20.08 30.54
CA ARG A 44 -2.42 -20.72 31.59
C ARG A 44 -2.56 -22.22 31.39
N LEU A 45 -2.79 -22.66 30.14
CA LEU A 45 -2.92 -24.08 29.81
C LEU A 45 -1.62 -24.84 30.09
N ASN A 46 -0.47 -24.28 29.74
CA ASN A 46 0.84 -24.87 30.06
C ASN A 46 1.05 -24.98 31.58
N MET A 47 0.76 -23.92 32.33
CA MET A 47 0.90 -23.94 33.80
C MET A 47 0.00 -24.99 34.46
N MET A 48 -1.26 -25.14 34.00
CA MET A 48 -2.16 -26.18 34.51
C MET A 48 -1.71 -27.57 34.07
N GLY A 49 -1.23 -27.72 32.83
CA GLY A 49 -0.69 -28.96 32.30
C GLY A 49 0.47 -29.48 33.14
N GLU A 50 1.44 -28.63 33.48
CA GLU A 50 2.57 -29.03 34.34
C GLU A 50 2.13 -29.52 35.72
N LYS A 51 1.11 -28.91 36.32
CA LYS A 51 0.55 -29.37 37.61
C LYS A 51 -0.17 -30.72 37.50
N VAL A 52 -0.97 -30.92 36.45
CA VAL A 52 -1.71 -32.18 36.26
C VAL A 52 -0.74 -33.31 35.90
N LEU A 53 0.35 -33.02 35.20
CA LEU A 53 1.40 -33.99 34.90
C LEU A 53 2.06 -34.58 36.16
N THR A 54 2.04 -33.88 37.31
CA THR A 54 2.60 -34.44 38.57
C THR A 54 1.68 -35.46 39.26
N GLU A 55 0.39 -35.45 38.94
CA GLU A 55 -0.64 -36.29 39.60
C GLU A 55 -1.17 -37.42 38.69
N THR A 56 -0.68 -37.50 37.44
CA THR A 56 -1.22 -38.39 36.41
C THR A 56 -0.33 -39.60 36.13
N SER A 57 -0.94 -40.74 35.78
CA SER A 57 -0.25 -41.95 35.35
C SER A 57 0.63 -41.72 34.10
N THR A 58 1.64 -42.56 33.89
CA THR A 58 2.57 -42.48 32.73
C THR A 58 1.85 -42.30 31.40
N VAL A 59 0.85 -43.14 31.11
CA VAL A 59 0.06 -43.10 29.86
C VAL A 59 -0.73 -41.79 29.71
N GLY A 60 -1.32 -41.28 30.81
CA GLY A 60 -2.05 -40.01 30.78
C GLY A 60 -1.12 -38.81 30.60
N ARG A 61 0.11 -38.87 31.14
CA ARG A 61 1.13 -37.82 30.95
C ARG A 61 1.58 -37.68 29.51
N ASP A 62 1.79 -38.80 28.82
CA ASP A 62 2.20 -38.78 27.41
C ASP A 62 1.11 -38.17 26.53
N LYS A 63 -0.16 -38.53 26.77
CA LYS A 63 -1.30 -37.96 26.03
C LYS A 63 -1.47 -36.45 26.28
N ILE A 64 -1.36 -36.00 27.53
CA ILE A 64 -1.42 -34.56 27.86
C ILE A 64 -0.27 -33.80 27.18
N ARG A 65 0.94 -34.37 27.16
CA ARG A 65 2.09 -33.75 26.48
C ARG A 65 1.89 -33.66 24.96
N GLU A 66 1.36 -34.70 24.35
CA GLU A 66 1.01 -34.72 22.92
C GLU A 66 -0.03 -33.63 22.59
N ASP A 67 -1.13 -33.55 23.35
CA ASP A 67 -2.18 -32.55 23.15
C ASP A 67 -1.65 -31.11 23.32
N MET A 68 -0.80 -30.86 24.33
CA MET A 68 -0.15 -29.56 24.51
C MET A 68 0.81 -29.22 23.36
N GLY A 69 1.55 -30.21 22.86
CA GLY A 69 2.41 -30.06 21.69
C GLY A 69 1.63 -29.67 20.44
N ASN A 70 0.54 -30.39 20.16
CA ASN A 70 -0.35 -30.13 19.02
C ASN A 70 -0.97 -28.73 19.07
N VAL A 71 -1.39 -28.29 20.25
CA VAL A 71 -1.97 -26.95 20.43
C VAL A 71 -0.91 -25.86 20.23
N LYS A 72 0.31 -26.08 20.72
CA LYS A 72 1.44 -25.16 20.51
C LYS A 72 1.83 -25.06 19.04
N GLU A 73 1.91 -26.18 18.32
CA GLU A 73 2.24 -26.18 16.90
C GLU A 73 1.20 -25.39 16.07
N ARG A 74 -0.09 -25.62 16.30
CA ARG A 74 -1.17 -24.87 15.64
C ARG A 74 -1.08 -23.37 15.93
N TRP A 75 -0.71 -23.02 17.16
CA TRP A 75 -0.49 -21.62 17.53
C TRP A 75 0.68 -21.00 16.80
N ASP A 76 1.83 -21.69 16.74
CA ASP A 76 3.03 -21.20 16.07
C ASP A 76 2.78 -20.99 14.56
N GLN A 77 2.03 -21.90 13.93
CA GLN A 77 1.57 -21.76 12.53
C GLN A 77 0.68 -20.52 12.35
N LEU A 78 -0.28 -20.31 13.26
CA LEU A 78 -1.18 -19.16 13.21
C LEU A 78 -0.43 -17.84 13.40
N VAL A 79 0.51 -17.77 14.35
CA VAL A 79 1.36 -16.59 14.57
C VAL A 79 2.20 -16.28 13.33
N SER A 80 2.77 -17.30 12.69
CA SER A 80 3.48 -17.14 11.42
C SER A 80 2.59 -16.51 10.34
N ARG A 81 1.36 -17.01 10.21
CA ARG A 81 0.36 -16.47 9.27
C ARG A 81 0.01 -15.00 9.57
N ILE A 82 -0.28 -14.68 10.83
CA ILE A 82 -0.57 -13.30 11.28
C ILE A 82 0.60 -12.37 10.91
N ASN A 83 1.83 -12.75 11.24
CA ASN A 83 3.01 -11.93 11.00
C ASN A 83 3.26 -11.73 9.50
N SER A 84 3.07 -12.78 8.69
CA SER A 84 3.19 -12.70 7.23
C SER A 84 2.18 -11.72 6.64
N LEU A 85 0.91 -11.83 7.02
CA LEU A 85 -0.15 -10.96 6.52
C LEU A 85 0.04 -9.52 6.95
N LYS A 86 0.41 -9.28 8.22
CA LYS A 86 0.71 -7.95 8.72
C LYS A 86 1.85 -7.31 7.93
N LYS A 87 2.96 -8.04 7.73
CA LYS A 87 4.09 -7.54 6.94
C LYS A 87 3.69 -7.20 5.50
N GLN A 88 2.89 -8.06 4.86
CA GLN A 88 2.39 -7.78 3.51
C GLN A 88 1.52 -6.53 3.48
N PHE A 89 0.64 -6.34 4.47
CA PHE A 89 -0.20 -5.17 4.58
C PHE A 89 0.61 -3.89 4.82
N ASP A 90 1.61 -3.93 5.70
CA ASP A 90 2.49 -2.79 5.98
C ASP A 90 3.27 -2.35 4.74
N VAL A 91 3.84 -3.31 4.00
CA VAL A 91 4.54 -3.04 2.72
C VAL A 91 3.61 -2.38 1.72
N ARG A 92 2.40 -2.94 1.55
CA ARG A 92 1.39 -2.42 0.62
C ARG A 92 0.92 -1.02 1.02
N THR A 93 0.79 -0.75 2.32
CA THR A 93 0.44 0.57 2.86
C THR A 93 1.48 1.61 2.47
N VAL A 94 2.76 1.30 2.65
CA VAL A 94 3.86 2.21 2.31
C VAL A 94 3.90 2.47 0.80
N GLN A 95 3.76 1.42 -0.02
CA GLN A 95 3.70 1.55 -1.47
C GLN A 95 2.52 2.43 -1.93
N TRP A 96 1.34 2.21 -1.35
CA TRP A 96 0.13 2.98 -1.64
C TRP A 96 0.29 4.46 -1.28
N SER A 97 0.76 4.76 -0.07
CA SER A 97 1.03 6.13 0.36
C SER A 97 1.99 6.82 -0.59
N SER A 98 3.08 6.13 -0.96
CA SER A 98 4.09 6.69 -1.85
C SER A 98 3.55 6.96 -3.27
N TYR A 99 2.65 6.11 -3.75
CA TYR A 99 1.94 6.32 -5.01
C TYR A 99 1.02 7.56 -4.93
N GLN A 100 0.22 7.67 -3.87
CA GLN A 100 -0.68 8.83 -3.68
C GLN A 100 0.10 10.14 -3.61
N ASP A 101 1.23 10.16 -2.89
CA ASP A 101 2.08 11.35 -2.77
C ASP A 101 2.63 11.81 -4.12
N ILE A 102 3.09 10.87 -4.95
CA ILE A 102 3.63 11.20 -6.28
C ILE A 102 2.50 11.57 -7.23
N LEU A 103 1.37 10.86 -7.19
CA LEU A 103 0.20 11.19 -7.99
C LEU A 103 -0.25 12.64 -7.70
N GLN A 104 -0.32 13.02 -6.43
CA GLN A 104 -0.70 14.38 -6.05
C GLN A 104 0.31 15.43 -6.55
N GLN A 105 1.61 15.16 -6.44
CA GLN A 105 2.65 16.04 -6.99
C GLN A 105 2.50 16.21 -8.50
N VAL A 106 2.27 15.12 -9.23
CA VAL A 106 2.06 15.14 -10.68
C VAL A 106 0.80 15.90 -11.05
N LEU A 107 -0.32 15.68 -10.37
CA LEU A 107 -1.58 16.38 -10.65
C LEU A 107 -1.45 17.89 -10.43
N VAL A 108 -0.84 18.30 -9.31
CA VAL A 108 -0.57 19.72 -9.04
C VAL A 108 0.32 20.34 -10.13
N TRP A 109 1.35 19.61 -10.56
CA TRP A 109 2.23 20.08 -11.63
C TRP A 109 1.50 20.19 -12.97
N LEU A 110 0.68 19.21 -13.34
CA LEU A 110 -0.15 19.25 -14.55
C LEU A 110 -1.08 20.46 -14.54
N ASP A 111 -1.82 20.67 -13.45
CA ASP A 111 -2.75 21.80 -13.31
C ASP A 111 -2.04 23.17 -13.43
N GLN A 112 -0.86 23.31 -12.82
CA GLN A 112 -0.08 24.55 -12.90
C GLN A 112 0.47 24.78 -14.31
N THR A 113 0.92 23.74 -14.98
CA THR A 113 1.53 23.83 -16.31
C THR A 113 0.47 24.12 -17.38
N GLU A 114 -0.69 23.45 -17.32
CA GLU A 114 -1.83 23.69 -18.21
C GLU A 114 -2.32 25.15 -18.10
N LYS A 115 -2.51 25.68 -16.88
CA LYS A 115 -2.89 27.09 -16.67
C LYS A 115 -1.88 28.08 -17.24
N LYS A 116 -0.57 27.80 -17.12
CA LYS A 116 0.49 28.68 -17.65
C LYS A 116 0.49 28.72 -19.18
N ILE A 117 0.15 27.61 -19.85
CA ILE A 117 0.06 27.52 -21.31
C ILE A 117 -1.17 28.30 -21.81
N ASP A 118 -2.34 28.05 -21.22
CA ASP A 118 -3.60 28.72 -21.58
C ASP A 118 -3.50 30.27 -21.49
N VAL A 119 -2.92 30.77 -20.39
CA VAL A 119 -2.67 32.22 -20.20
C VAL A 119 -1.68 32.80 -21.22
N ASN A 120 -0.76 31.99 -21.76
CA ASN A 120 0.24 32.41 -22.73
C ASN A 120 -0.25 32.39 -24.18
N GLU A 121 -1.29 31.61 -24.51
CA GLU A 121 -1.93 31.57 -25.84
C GLU A 121 -2.84 32.79 -26.09
N LEU A 122 -3.41 33.36 -25.02
CA LEU A 122 -4.34 34.50 -25.10
C LEU A 122 -3.73 35.90 -25.35
N ARG A 123 -2.40 36.02 -25.48
CA ARG A 123 -1.74 37.32 -25.70
C ARG A 123 -1.18 37.43 -27.11
N THR A 124 -1.59 38.46 -27.86
CA THR A 124 -0.97 38.85 -29.14
C THR A 124 0.37 39.57 -28.91
N TRP A 125 1.40 39.22 -29.69
CA TRP A 125 2.78 39.68 -29.51
C TRP A 125 3.12 40.78 -30.50
N SER A 126 3.81 41.85 -30.07
CA SER A 126 4.09 43.00 -30.95
C SER A 126 5.55 43.48 -30.94
N SER A 127 6.41 43.04 -30.01
CA SER A 127 7.80 43.51 -29.88
C SER A 127 8.88 42.41 -29.95
N SER A 128 10.01 42.70 -30.62
CA SER A 128 11.18 41.81 -30.78
C SER A 128 11.87 41.44 -29.45
N GLN A 129 11.74 42.28 -28.42
CA GLN A 129 12.30 42.02 -27.08
C GLN A 129 11.40 41.10 -26.24
N GLU A 130 10.09 41.14 -26.49
CA GLU A 130 9.11 40.22 -25.91
C GLU A 130 9.33 38.80 -26.45
N ILE A 131 9.57 38.68 -27.76
CA ILE A 131 9.84 37.39 -28.43
C ILE A 131 11.08 36.70 -27.84
N ARG A 132 12.20 37.42 -27.67
CA ARG A 132 13.45 36.86 -27.11
C ARG A 132 13.32 36.45 -25.65
N SER A 133 12.70 37.29 -24.82
CA SER A 133 12.42 36.95 -23.42
C SER A 133 11.50 35.73 -23.30
N LYS A 134 10.60 35.56 -24.27
CA LYS A 134 9.67 34.43 -24.30
C LYS A 134 10.33 33.13 -24.77
N LEU A 135 11.24 33.17 -25.74
CA LEU A 135 12.05 32.02 -26.13
C LEU A 135 12.86 31.46 -24.93
N PHE A 136 13.41 32.36 -24.10
CA PHE A 136 14.12 31.95 -22.89
C PHE A 136 13.20 31.25 -21.87
N LYS A 137 12.01 31.82 -21.62
CA LYS A 137 10.99 31.19 -20.76
C LYS A 137 10.53 29.85 -21.33
N TYR A 138 10.38 29.75 -22.65
CA TYR A 138 9.97 28.54 -23.33
C TYR A 138 11.02 27.41 -23.22
N LYS A 139 12.31 27.73 -23.38
CA LYS A 139 13.40 26.77 -23.11
C LYS A 139 13.44 26.31 -21.66
N ALA A 140 13.17 27.20 -20.71
CA ALA A 140 13.04 26.82 -19.30
C ALA A 140 11.85 25.88 -19.06
N TYR A 141 10.71 26.12 -19.73
CA TYR A 141 9.55 25.21 -19.69
C TYR A 141 9.85 23.83 -20.26
N LEU A 142 10.53 23.76 -21.41
CA LEU A 142 10.92 22.48 -21.98
C LEU A 142 11.87 21.70 -21.05
N GLN A 143 12.80 22.38 -20.39
CA GLN A 143 13.66 21.75 -19.37
C GLN A 143 12.86 21.25 -18.16
N GLU A 144 11.86 22.01 -17.71
CA GLU A 144 10.96 21.62 -16.62
C GLU A 144 10.14 20.37 -17.02
N ILE A 145 9.55 20.36 -18.22
CA ILE A 145 8.79 19.22 -18.78
C ILE A 145 9.70 17.98 -18.93
N MET A 146 10.94 18.16 -19.39
CA MET A 146 11.92 17.07 -19.49
C MET A 146 12.32 16.50 -18.11
N GLY A 147 12.44 17.36 -17.09
CA GLY A 147 12.70 16.96 -15.71
C GLY A 147 11.55 16.14 -15.10
N GLN A 148 10.32 16.44 -15.50
CA GLN A 148 9.11 15.78 -14.98
C GLN A 148 8.77 14.46 -15.66
N ASN A 149 9.38 14.13 -16.83
CA ASN A 149 9.33 12.77 -17.38
C ASN A 149 9.71 11.73 -16.32
N ARG A 150 10.78 11.98 -15.55
CA ARG A 150 11.24 11.06 -14.50
C ARG A 150 10.21 10.87 -13.38
N MET A 151 9.42 11.90 -13.09
CA MET A 151 8.36 11.82 -12.07
C MET A 151 7.16 11.00 -12.60
N ILE A 152 6.79 11.19 -13.87
CA ILE A 152 5.77 10.39 -14.55
C ILE A 152 6.22 8.92 -14.69
N ASP A 153 7.48 8.67 -15.05
CA ASP A 153 8.03 7.31 -15.12
C ASP A 153 8.00 6.65 -13.72
N SER A 154 8.43 7.36 -12.68
CA SER A 154 8.35 6.89 -11.29
C SER A 154 6.92 6.61 -10.82
N LEU A 155 5.95 7.43 -11.25
CA LEU A 155 4.53 7.21 -10.96
C LEU A 155 4.01 5.93 -11.66
N ASN A 156 4.35 5.75 -12.93
CA ASN A 156 4.00 4.56 -13.72
C ASN A 156 4.61 3.29 -13.09
N ASP A 157 5.88 3.32 -12.70
CA ASP A 157 6.57 2.19 -12.05
C ASP A 157 5.91 1.79 -10.73
N LYS A 158 5.53 2.78 -9.90
CA LYS A 158 4.86 2.53 -8.61
C LYS A 158 3.43 2.04 -8.80
N ALA A 159 2.73 2.53 -9.80
CA ALA A 159 1.42 2.02 -10.13
C ALA A 159 1.47 0.60 -10.67
N ALA A 160 2.47 0.24 -11.49
CA ALA A 160 2.63 -1.13 -11.95
C ALA A 160 2.75 -2.11 -10.76
N GLN A 161 3.49 -1.73 -9.71
CA GLN A 161 3.59 -2.51 -8.47
C GLN A 161 2.26 -2.63 -7.70
N LEU A 162 1.36 -1.65 -7.84
CA LEU A 162 0.05 -1.64 -7.20
C LEU A 162 -1.05 -2.32 -8.03
N VAL A 163 -0.90 -2.34 -9.37
CA VAL A 163 -1.83 -2.98 -10.30
C VAL A 163 -1.77 -4.50 -10.18
N GLU A 164 -0.60 -5.09 -9.88
CA GLU A 164 -0.49 -6.49 -9.46
C GLU A 164 -1.36 -6.80 -8.23
N CYS A 165 -1.75 -5.77 -7.47
CA CYS A 165 -2.60 -5.88 -6.29
C CYS A 165 -4.11 -5.69 -6.56
N GLY A 166 -4.50 -5.48 -7.83
CA GLY A 166 -5.88 -5.50 -8.28
C GLY A 166 -6.69 -4.22 -8.03
N ASP A 167 -6.04 -3.05 -8.02
CA ASP A 167 -6.71 -1.76 -7.81
C ASP A 167 -7.08 -1.09 -9.15
N GLU A 168 -8.36 -1.17 -9.54
CA GLU A 168 -8.86 -0.68 -10.84
C GLU A 168 -8.81 0.86 -10.95
N ASP A 169 -8.91 1.57 -9.81
CA ASP A 169 -8.87 3.03 -9.75
C ASP A 169 -7.47 3.59 -10.09
N VAL A 170 -6.42 2.82 -9.80
CA VAL A 170 -5.03 3.17 -10.16
C VAL A 170 -4.88 3.24 -11.67
N ASN A 171 -5.42 2.28 -12.41
CA ASN A 171 -5.31 2.23 -13.88
C ASN A 171 -6.03 3.39 -14.55
N ALA A 172 -7.23 3.74 -14.09
CA ALA A 172 -8.00 4.85 -14.64
C ALA A 172 -7.28 6.20 -14.42
N LYS A 173 -6.77 6.43 -13.20
CA LYS A 173 -6.00 7.63 -12.86
C LYS A 173 -4.69 7.71 -13.64
N MET A 174 -4.00 6.59 -13.80
CA MET A 174 -2.77 6.52 -14.59
C MET A 174 -3.00 6.89 -16.05
N HIS A 175 -4.08 6.36 -16.64
CA HIS A 175 -4.42 6.67 -18.02
C HIS A 175 -4.68 8.16 -18.22
N SER A 176 -5.45 8.78 -17.32
CA SER A 176 -5.72 10.22 -17.35
C SER A 176 -4.45 11.07 -17.21
N VAL A 177 -3.55 10.72 -16.29
CA VAL A 177 -2.28 11.43 -16.10
C VAL A 177 -1.40 11.33 -17.35
N ASN A 178 -1.27 10.13 -17.92
CA ASN A 178 -0.47 9.92 -19.11
C ASN A 178 -1.05 10.63 -20.34
N GLU A 179 -2.37 10.67 -20.49
CA GLU A 179 -3.05 11.40 -21.57
C GLU A 179 -2.81 12.91 -21.47
N ARG A 180 -3.02 13.50 -20.29
CA ARG A 180 -2.75 14.92 -20.04
C ARG A 180 -1.29 15.28 -20.32
N PHE A 181 -0.36 14.43 -19.89
CA PHE A 181 1.05 14.64 -20.14
C PHE A 181 1.41 14.56 -21.64
N ALA A 182 0.78 13.65 -22.39
CA ALA A 182 0.97 13.56 -23.84
C ALA A 182 0.44 14.80 -24.57
N LEU A 183 -0.71 15.34 -24.14
CA LEU A 183 -1.27 16.58 -24.68
C LEU A 183 -0.36 17.79 -24.39
N LEU A 184 0.19 17.89 -23.17
CA LEU A 184 1.16 18.93 -22.81
C LEU A 184 2.42 18.89 -23.69
N LYS A 185 2.96 17.69 -23.95
CA LYS A 185 4.08 17.53 -24.89
C LYS A 185 3.69 18.04 -26.28
N LYS A 186 2.54 17.61 -26.81
CA LYS A 186 2.08 17.98 -28.15
C LYS A 186 1.89 19.49 -28.31
N ASN A 187 1.28 20.15 -27.33
CA ASN A 187 1.03 21.59 -27.36
C ASN A 187 2.32 22.41 -27.20
N GLY A 188 3.32 21.88 -26.49
CA GLY A 188 4.67 22.45 -26.49
C GLY A 188 5.29 22.39 -27.89
N PHE A 189 5.45 21.20 -28.46
CA PHE A 189 6.15 21.02 -29.74
C PHE A 189 5.45 21.60 -30.98
N GLN A 190 4.23 22.15 -30.85
CA GLN A 190 3.49 22.72 -31.98
C GLN A 190 3.98 24.09 -32.45
N TYR A 191 4.97 24.68 -31.76
CA TYR A 191 5.50 26.03 -32.03
C TYR A 191 7.02 26.07 -32.33
N ASP A 192 7.66 24.91 -32.57
CA ASP A 192 9.01 24.85 -33.16
C ASP A 192 8.99 25.07 -34.69
#